data_AF-B0STM3-F1
#
_entry.id   AF-B0STM3-F1
#
_cell.length_a   1.000
_cell.length_b   1.000
_cell.length_c   1.000
_cell.angle_alpha   90.00
_cell.angle_beta   90.00
_cell.angle_gamma   90.00
#
_symmetry.space_group_name_H-M   'P 1'
#
loop_
_entity.id
_entity.type
_entity.pdbx_description
1 polymer ?
#
loop_
_entity_poly.entity_id
_entity_poly.type
_entity_poly.pdbx_seq_one_letter_code
_entity_poly.pdbx_strand_id
1 'polypeptide(L)'
;MFLKQWICFFFLLIFPLMGQSKSQHPCESLIDCDKKADLTSIHRKKITLLTTGINEFGKDETVQSLLPLYLKRSKSTLLEANGETGYTGEIVLKVSHKPEYRIGQFKKAEADLSFIEKNLSFCSPEQMKEYHLLKEMLDNSK
;
A
#
# COMPACT_ATOMS: atom_id res chain seq x y z
N MET A 1 -56.90 29.24 -29.78
CA MET A 1 -56.56 27.80 -29.78
C MET A 1 -55.24 27.70 -30.54
N PHE A 2 -54.05 27.60 -29.95
CA PHE A 2 -53.59 26.77 -28.85
C PHE A 2 -52.63 27.56 -27.94
N LEU A 3 -52.98 27.60 -26.67
CA LEU A 3 -52.15 28.06 -25.57
C LEU A 3 -51.87 26.80 -24.74
N LYS A 4 -50.69 26.17 -24.88
CA LYS A 4 -50.12 25.20 -23.92
C LYS A 4 -48.88 24.51 -24.49
N GLN A 5 -47.98 24.14 -23.58
CA GLN A 5 -46.58 23.74 -23.80
C GLN A 5 -45.80 24.93 -24.36
N TRP A 6 -44.80 25.51 -23.71
CA TRP A 6 -43.60 24.87 -23.17
C TRP A 6 -43.22 25.56 -21.85
N ILE A 7 -43.65 24.97 -20.73
CA ILE A 7 -43.00 25.12 -19.43
C ILE A 7 -42.04 23.93 -19.32
N CYS A 8 -40.85 24.17 -18.78
CA CYS A 8 -39.73 23.22 -18.55
C CYS A 8 -38.54 23.33 -19.52
N PHE A 9 -37.98 24.52 -19.73
CA PHE A 9 -36.58 24.64 -20.13
C PHE A 9 -35.84 25.56 -19.16
N PHE A 10 -34.71 25.06 -18.64
CA PHE A 10 -33.64 25.80 -17.96
C PHE A 10 -33.81 26.18 -16.47
N PHE A 11 -34.10 25.18 -15.63
CA PHE A 11 -33.57 25.15 -14.26
C PHE A 11 -32.82 23.83 -14.03
N LEU A 12 -31.80 23.59 -14.85
CA LEU A 12 -30.83 22.52 -14.63
C LEU A 12 -29.55 23.14 -14.05
N LEU A 13 -29.49 23.08 -12.72
CA LEU A 13 -28.34 22.55 -11.99
C LEU A 13 -26.98 23.15 -12.37
N ILE A 14 -26.74 24.40 -11.94
CA ILE A 14 -25.38 24.84 -11.62
C ILE A 14 -25.11 24.44 -10.17
N PHE A 15 -25.03 23.13 -9.91
CA PHE A 15 -24.21 22.67 -8.80
C PHE A 15 -22.80 22.55 -9.39
N PRO A 16 -21.81 23.30 -8.91
CA PRO A 16 -20.45 22.93 -9.21
C PRO A 16 -20.31 21.51 -8.66
N LEU A 17 -20.02 20.57 -9.55
CA LEU A 17 -19.54 19.25 -9.18
C LEU A 17 -18.27 19.53 -8.37
N MET A 18 -18.42 19.69 -7.05
CA MET A 18 -17.34 19.61 -6.09
C MET A 18 -16.84 18.19 -6.24
N GLY A 19 -15.92 17.99 -7.19
CA GLY A 19 -15.09 16.82 -7.24
C GLY A 19 -14.52 16.68 -5.84
N GLN A 20 -14.89 15.60 -5.15
CA GLN A 20 -14.35 15.29 -3.83
C GLN A 20 -12.85 15.48 -3.93
N SER A 21 -12.33 16.49 -3.24
CA SER A 21 -10.89 16.63 -3.06
C SER A 21 -10.43 15.31 -2.48
N LYS A 22 -9.65 14.54 -3.25
CA LYS A 22 -8.98 13.34 -2.74
C LYS A 22 -8.45 13.69 -1.35
N SER A 23 -8.89 12.97 -0.32
CA SER A 23 -8.43 13.20 1.04
C SER A 23 -6.91 13.33 1.02
N GLN A 24 -6.40 14.40 1.63
CA GLN A 24 -4.99 14.77 1.54
C GLN A 24 -4.05 13.68 2.11
N HIS A 25 -4.57 12.73 2.89
CA HIS A 25 -3.86 11.54 3.33
C HIS A 25 -4.74 10.29 3.18
N PRO A 26 -4.19 9.13 2.77
CA PRO A 26 -4.93 7.87 2.63
C PRO A 26 -5.31 7.24 3.99
N CYS A 27 -4.70 7.71 5.08
CA CYS A 27 -4.93 7.29 6.45
C CYS A 27 -4.59 8.43 7.44
N GLU A 28 -5.05 8.31 8.69
CA GLU A 28 -4.98 9.38 9.71
C GLU A 28 -4.03 9.07 10.87
N SER A 29 -3.51 7.84 10.96
CA SER A 29 -2.57 7.40 11.99
C SER A 29 -1.83 6.14 11.54
N LEU A 30 -0.75 5.76 12.24
CA LEU A 30 -0.02 4.52 11.98
C LEU A 30 -0.95 3.29 12.01
N ILE A 31 -1.81 3.21 13.03
CA ILE A 31 -2.78 2.12 13.22
C ILE A 31 -3.83 2.12 12.11
N ASP A 32 -4.33 3.29 11.71
CA ASP A 32 -5.30 3.39 10.61
C ASP A 32 -4.67 2.95 9.27
N CYS A 33 -3.43 3.34 8.99
CA CYS A 33 -2.70 2.89 7.80
C CYS A 33 -2.51 1.38 7.78
N ASP A 34 -2.14 0.77 8.92
CA ASP A 34 -1.95 -0.67 9.04
C ASP A 34 -3.27 -1.43 8.83
N LYS A 35 -4.35 -1.01 9.50
CA LYS A 35 -5.68 -1.59 9.32
C LYS A 35 -6.16 -1.50 7.87
N LYS A 36 -6.01 -0.34 7.24
CA LYS A 36 -6.38 -0.16 5.82
C LYS A 36 -5.53 -1.02 4.90
N ALA A 37 -4.25 -1.25 5.23
CA ALA A 37 -3.39 -2.14 4.47
C ALA A 37 -3.86 -3.60 4.59
N ASP A 38 -4.32 -4.02 5.77
CA ASP A 38 -4.86 -5.38 5.98
C ASP A 38 -6.19 -5.60 5.24
N LEU A 39 -7.00 -4.55 5.02
CA LEU A 39 -8.27 -4.61 4.31
C LEU A 39 -8.16 -4.74 2.78
N THR A 40 -6.98 -4.55 2.20
CA THR A 40 -6.77 -4.69 0.76
C THR A 40 -5.88 -5.89 0.49
N SER A 41 -6.19 -6.70 -0.52
CA SER A 41 -5.27 -7.76 -0.97
C SER A 41 -4.22 -7.23 -1.95
N ILE A 42 -4.48 -6.09 -2.61
CA ILE A 42 -3.62 -5.50 -3.63
C ILE A 42 -2.29 -4.99 -3.05
N HIS A 43 -1.17 -5.58 -3.49
CA HIS A 43 0.17 -5.28 -2.97
C HIS A 43 0.57 -3.83 -3.14
N ARG A 44 0.45 -3.26 -4.35
CA ARG A 44 0.71 -1.83 -4.58
C ARG A 44 -0.01 -0.90 -3.59
N LYS A 45 -1.29 -1.20 -3.28
CA LYS A 45 -2.08 -0.39 -2.34
C LYS A 45 -1.58 -0.57 -0.90
N LYS A 46 -1.23 -1.80 -0.50
CA LYS A 46 -0.58 -2.07 0.81
C LYS A 46 0.71 -1.26 0.95
N ILE A 47 1.58 -1.31 -0.07
CA ILE A 47 2.86 -0.59 -0.07
C ILE A 47 2.63 0.91 0.13
N THR A 48 1.68 1.50 -0.58
CA THR A 48 1.34 2.93 -0.42
C THR A 48 0.90 3.24 1.01
N LEU A 49 -0.06 2.50 1.55
CA LEU A 49 -0.60 2.73 2.89
C LEU A 49 0.48 2.58 3.98
N LEU A 50 1.28 1.52 3.92
CA LEU A 50 2.35 1.27 4.88
C LEU A 50 3.49 2.30 4.74
N THR A 51 3.76 2.78 3.51
CA THR A 51 4.73 3.86 3.29
C THR A 51 4.28 5.16 3.90
N THR A 52 3.01 5.54 3.71
CA THR A 52 2.42 6.70 4.37
C THR A 52 2.50 6.53 5.88
N GLY A 53 2.05 5.39 6.41
CA GLY A 53 2.11 5.05 7.84
C GLY A 53 3.48 5.29 8.45
N ILE A 54 4.49 4.61 7.92
CA ILE A 54 5.86 4.68 8.42
C ILE A 54 6.44 6.09 8.30
N ASN A 55 6.26 6.76 7.17
CA ASN A 55 6.94 8.04 6.91
C ASN A 55 6.31 9.22 7.64
N GLU A 56 4.99 9.24 7.77
CA GLU A 56 4.23 10.36 8.33
C GLU A 56 4.00 10.18 9.82
N PHE A 57 3.72 8.96 10.27
CA PHE A 57 3.32 8.67 11.65
C PHE A 57 4.35 7.84 12.42
N GLY A 58 5.41 7.34 11.79
CA GLY A 58 6.38 6.44 12.43
C GLY A 58 7.51 7.10 13.20
N LYS A 59 7.66 8.44 13.17
CA LYS A 59 8.83 9.12 13.77
C LYS A 59 8.89 9.04 15.29
N ASP A 60 7.73 9.09 15.94
CA ASP A 60 7.60 9.09 17.41
C ASP A 60 7.21 7.70 17.95
N GLU A 61 7.20 6.70 17.08
CA GLU A 61 6.77 5.34 17.37
C GLU A 61 7.95 4.46 17.78
N THR A 62 7.66 3.47 18.62
CA THR A 62 8.70 2.53 19.07
C THR A 62 9.17 1.65 17.91
N VAL A 63 10.44 1.25 17.93
CA VAL A 63 10.96 0.25 16.97
C VAL A 63 10.08 -1.01 16.96
N GLN A 64 9.64 -1.46 18.12
CA GLN A 64 8.80 -2.65 18.26
C GLN A 64 7.44 -2.50 17.58
N SER A 65 6.81 -1.32 17.64
CA SER A 65 5.56 -1.04 16.92
C SER A 65 5.77 -0.91 15.41
N LEU A 66 6.95 -0.49 14.95
CA LEU A 66 7.27 -0.35 13.53
C LEU A 66 7.63 -1.66 12.84
N LEU A 67 8.29 -2.60 13.52
CA LEU A 67 8.76 -3.87 12.95
C LEU A 67 7.68 -4.65 12.15
N PRO A 68 6.45 -4.84 12.65
CA PRO A 68 5.38 -5.49 11.87
C PRO A 68 5.09 -4.78 10.55
N LEU A 69 5.12 -3.45 10.52
CA LEU A 69 4.82 -2.68 9.31
C LEU A 69 5.92 -2.80 8.27
N TYR A 70 7.19 -2.78 8.69
CA TYR A 70 8.33 -3.01 7.80
C TYR A 70 8.29 -4.43 7.21
N LEU A 71 7.95 -5.45 8.00
CA LEU A 71 7.78 -6.83 7.51
C LEU A 71 6.65 -6.91 6.46
N LYS A 72 5.46 -6.38 6.78
CA LYS A 72 4.31 -6.35 5.86
C LYS A 72 4.64 -5.60 4.56
N ARG A 73 5.36 -4.48 4.65
CA ARG A 73 5.74 -3.65 3.50
C ARG A 73 6.77 -4.36 2.63
N SER A 74 7.81 -4.93 3.22
CA SER A 74 8.83 -5.69 2.50
C SER A 74 8.21 -6.87 1.76
N LYS A 75 7.36 -7.66 2.43
CA LYS A 75 6.61 -8.75 1.81
C LYS A 75 5.80 -8.32 0.61
N SER A 76 4.96 -7.30 0.77
CA SER A 76 4.13 -6.79 -0.34
C SER A 76 4.99 -6.24 -1.47
N THR A 77 6.12 -5.63 -1.15
CA THR A 77 7.07 -5.08 -2.13
C THR A 77 7.74 -6.17 -2.95
N LEU A 78 8.18 -7.27 -2.31
CA LEU A 78 8.78 -8.42 -3.00
C LEU A 78 7.76 -9.13 -3.92
N LEU A 79 6.54 -9.35 -3.44
CA LEU A 79 5.47 -9.98 -4.22
C LEU A 79 5.09 -9.12 -5.44
N GLU A 80 4.89 -7.81 -5.25
CA GLU A 80 4.66 -6.86 -6.35
C GLU A 80 5.83 -6.87 -7.35
N ALA A 81 7.08 -6.82 -6.88
CA ALA A 81 8.25 -6.82 -7.75
C ALA A 81 8.35 -8.09 -8.61
N ASN A 82 7.90 -9.22 -8.07
CA ASN A 82 7.83 -10.52 -8.74
C ASN A 82 6.56 -10.70 -9.60
N GLY A 83 5.75 -9.65 -9.73
CA GLY A 83 4.60 -9.61 -10.63
C GLY A 83 3.31 -10.18 -10.03
N GLU A 84 3.31 -10.48 -8.73
CA GLU A 84 2.08 -10.78 -8.01
C GLU A 84 1.36 -9.49 -7.67
N THR A 85 0.07 -9.41 -7.99
CA THR A 85 -0.73 -8.20 -7.71
C THR A 85 -1.45 -8.26 -6.37
N GLY A 86 -1.61 -9.47 -5.83
CA GLY A 86 -2.48 -9.73 -4.69
C GLY A 86 -3.97 -9.65 -5.04
N TYR A 87 -4.35 -9.54 -6.32
CA TYR A 87 -5.75 -9.60 -6.74
C TYR A 87 -6.31 -11.01 -6.54
N THR A 88 -7.43 -11.11 -5.82
CA THR A 88 -8.09 -12.36 -5.41
C THR A 88 -9.43 -12.60 -6.10
N GLY A 89 -9.72 -11.91 -7.21
CA GLY A 89 -10.91 -12.21 -8.01
C GLY A 89 -10.79 -13.54 -8.77
N GLU A 90 -11.78 -13.84 -9.61
CA GLU A 90 -11.86 -15.12 -10.35
C GLU A 90 -10.63 -15.42 -11.23
N ILE A 91 -9.90 -14.37 -11.65
CA ILE A 91 -8.69 -14.48 -12.45
C ILE A 91 -7.52 -13.91 -11.65
N VAL A 92 -6.48 -14.72 -11.44
CA VAL A 92 -5.23 -14.26 -10.83
C VAL A 92 -4.48 -13.38 -11.85
N LEU A 93 -4.35 -12.09 -11.53
CA LEU A 93 -3.62 -11.14 -12.37
C LEU A 93 -2.14 -11.18 -12.03
N LYS A 94 -1.32 -11.61 -13.00
CA LYS A 94 0.14 -11.44 -12.97
C LYS A 94 0.54 -10.27 -13.86
N VAL A 95 1.49 -9.47 -13.39
CA VAL A 95 1.96 -8.28 -14.11
C VAL A 95 3.45 -8.40 -14.37
N SER A 96 3.86 -8.17 -15.62
CA SER A 96 5.26 -8.00 -15.95
C SER A 96 5.64 -6.53 -15.78
N HIS A 97 6.59 -6.25 -14.88
CA HIS A 97 7.07 -4.91 -14.64
C HIS A 97 8.30 -4.60 -15.50
N LYS A 98 8.48 -3.32 -15.81
CA LYS A 98 9.74 -2.85 -16.42
C LYS A 98 10.92 -3.16 -15.48
N PRO A 99 12.09 -3.54 -16.00
CA PRO A 99 13.25 -3.89 -15.18
C PRO A 99 13.62 -2.83 -14.14
N GLU A 100 13.54 -1.55 -14.51
CA GLU A 100 13.90 -0.43 -13.64
C GLU A 100 12.94 -0.32 -12.45
N TYR A 101 11.65 -0.58 -12.67
CA TYR A 101 10.66 -0.61 -11.58
C TYR A 101 10.96 -1.75 -10.63
N ARG A 102 11.21 -2.96 -11.15
CA ARG A 102 11.50 -4.16 -10.35
C ARG A 102 12.75 -3.94 -9.47
N ILE A 103 13.83 -3.43 -10.05
CA ILE A 103 15.05 -3.07 -9.32
C ILE A 103 14.75 -2.03 -8.23
N GLY A 104 13.94 -1.01 -8.55
CA GLY A 104 13.52 0.00 -7.58
C GLY A 104 12.74 -0.59 -6.40
N GLN A 105 11.88 -1.58 -6.63
CA GLN A 105 11.15 -2.27 -5.56
C GLN A 105 12.07 -3.15 -4.71
N PHE A 106 12.99 -3.90 -5.32
CA PHE A 106 13.95 -4.70 -4.56
C PHE A 106 14.85 -3.85 -3.66
N LYS A 107 15.28 -2.67 -4.12
CA LYS A 107 16.02 -1.72 -3.27
C LYS A 107 15.21 -1.24 -2.07
N LYS A 108 13.89 -1.05 -2.24
CA LYS A 108 12.99 -0.69 -1.11
C LYS A 108 12.84 -1.85 -0.13
N ALA A 109 12.62 -3.06 -0.62
CA ALA A 109 12.54 -4.25 0.23
C ALA A 109 13.87 -4.49 0.97
N GLU A 110 15.00 -4.28 0.31
CA GLU A 110 16.33 -4.37 0.92
C GLU A 110 16.52 -3.33 2.03
N ALA A 111 16.11 -2.08 1.82
CA ALA A 111 16.15 -1.06 2.86
C ALA A 111 15.27 -1.42 4.07
N ASP A 112 14.08 -1.98 3.84
CA ASP A 112 13.19 -2.46 4.90
C ASP A 112 13.82 -3.63 5.68
N LEU A 113 14.38 -4.60 4.97
CA LEU A 113 15.06 -5.74 5.60
C LEU A 113 16.30 -5.31 6.37
N SER A 114 17.09 -4.36 5.88
CA SER A 114 18.22 -3.81 6.62
C SER A 114 17.78 -3.05 7.89
N PHE A 115 16.61 -2.41 7.88
CA PHE A 115 16.05 -1.82 9.10
C PHE A 115 15.67 -2.90 10.11
N ILE A 116 15.00 -3.97 9.66
CA ILE A 116 14.62 -5.10 10.52
C ILE A 116 15.86 -5.80 11.09
N GLU A 117 16.87 -6.05 10.25
CA GLU A 117 18.12 -6.72 10.63
C GLU A 117 18.85 -6.01 11.77
N LYS A 118 18.92 -4.67 11.72
CA LYS A 118 19.53 -3.84 12.77
C LYS A 118 18.76 -3.89 14.09
N ASN A 119 17.51 -4.34 14.07
CA ASN A 119 16.58 -4.34 15.19
C ASN A 119 16.05 -5.74 15.53
N LEU A 120 16.75 -6.80 15.12
CA LEU A 120 16.33 -8.20 15.34
C LEU A 120 16.09 -8.54 16.82
N SER A 121 16.81 -7.88 17.74
CA SER A 121 16.62 -8.07 19.19
C SER A 121 15.21 -7.70 19.69
N PHE A 122 14.47 -6.90 18.93
CA PHE A 122 13.08 -6.51 19.24
C PHE A 122 12.04 -7.39 18.52
N CYS A 123 12.47 -8.31 17.66
CA CYS A 123 11.56 -9.18 16.91
C CYS A 123 11.07 -10.34 17.78
N SER A 124 9.78 -10.69 17.64
CA SER A 124 9.26 -11.97 18.12
C SER A 124 9.85 -13.14 17.32
N PRO A 125 9.80 -14.38 17.83
CA PRO A 125 10.20 -15.56 17.08
C PRO A 125 9.51 -15.69 15.71
N GLU A 126 8.24 -15.32 15.62
CA GLU A 126 7.46 -15.32 14.37
C GLU A 126 7.98 -14.27 13.38
N GLN A 127 8.28 -13.07 13.88
CA GLN A 127 8.84 -11.99 13.07
C GLN A 127 10.24 -12.34 12.54
N MET A 128 11.08 -13.00 13.34
CA MET A 128 12.39 -13.47 12.89
C MET A 128 12.26 -14.53 11.79
N LYS A 129 11.33 -15.48 11.92
CA LYS A 129 11.04 -16.45 10.86
C LYS A 129 10.59 -15.77 9.58
N GLU A 130 9.68 -14.79 9.68
CA GLU A 130 9.22 -14.02 8.53
C GLU A 130 10.36 -13.23 7.88
N TYR A 131 11.21 -12.57 8.67
CA TYR A 131 12.41 -11.87 8.18
C TYR A 131 13.31 -12.80 7.35
N HIS A 132 13.64 -13.99 7.86
CA HIS A 132 14.50 -14.94 7.14
C HIS A 132 13.88 -15.40 5.82
N LEU A 133 12.57 -15.68 5.82
CA LEU A 133 11.84 -16.03 4.60
C LEU A 133 11.87 -14.89 3.57
N LEU A 134 11.66 -13.65 4.00
CA LEU A 134 11.71 -12.49 3.10
C LEU A 134 13.12 -12.23 2.57
N LYS A 135 14.15 -12.47 3.39
CA LYS A 135 15.55 -12.36 2.97
C LYS A 135 15.88 -13.39 1.89
N GLU A 136 15.51 -14.64 2.11
CA GLU A 136 15.66 -15.71 1.12
C GLU A 136 14.90 -15.40 -0.17
N MET A 137 13.66 -14.90 -0.08
CA MET A 137 12.88 -14.48 -1.25
C MET A 137 13.59 -13.38 -2.04
N LEU A 138 14.16 -12.36 -1.38
CA LEU A 138 14.91 -11.29 -2.05
C LEU A 138 16.15 -11.83 -2.75
N ASP A 139 16.91 -12.70 -2.09
CA ASP A 139 18.15 -13.27 -2.63
C ASP A 139 17.88 -14.17 -3.84
N ASN A 140 16.78 -14.93 -3.83
CA ASN A 140 16.31 -15.73 -4.98
C ASN A 140 15.72 -14.90 -6.13
N SER A 141 15.39 -13.63 -5.89
CA SER A 141 14.79 -12.73 -6.88
C SER A 141 15.80 -11.83 -7.60
N LYS A 142 17.06 -11.82 -7.16
CA LYS A 142 18.18 -11.11 -7.78
C LYS A 142 18.83 -11.96 -8.87
#